data_AF-A0A1H0EUB6-F1
#
_entry.id   AF-A0A1H0EUB6-F1
#
_cell.length_a   1.000
_cell.length_b   1.000
_cell.length_c   1.000
_cell.angle_alpha   90.00
_cell.angle_beta   90.00
_cell.angle_gamma   90.00
#
_symmetry.space_group_name_H-M   'P 1'
#
loop_
_entity.id
_entity.type
_entity.pdbx_description
1 polymer ?
#
loop_
_entity_poly.entity_id
_entity_poly.type
_entity_poly.pdbx_seq_one_letter_code
_entity_poly.pdbx_strand_id
1 'polypeptide(L)'
;MIDGAQGLGPERLSLRRQRPQSGPSEPPRTGFIDLNDPGEMRIVFFWRLDVGVPWETAFSGWTEGPLAFRVEVPSRRHIVADHAVRAGYFHDEVAARLLSPDQRRSLILRQCQEYRDSGDGAHGGAVLCVEGLEVLRFVSDDGSDSAILVVHAIVPDPNRLLAGLAYGDADGLSSLGAMLNRLLGSRDVCNSTKVALACEPTGGGSEITSPLRTLTWIPLSLSEAWFPRFGESVEELGGRMGVQVSAEVVDEIRRSTDGVHARRRLPEAVLAASGWCWGELAYQSGIELGGGAYATAQRNTHVLSQSWAVTVWERGVAYIPRQHDEFILEALLRACSINVDVCLLILLDELNVRLLSKRLADTAQRLRALRQQRHGTSDARRQEECEGELIEEDALIEEAIDLDSDAVAFVASEWRTDITKHRQADLLLAWMQDVGGLDHGVRQVIEQARLLRESVQTLIERQERVADRERQESAHVLERAVGILAFVGLPLSVVLEVWSNLYDGGPRLHGVFGCVAGLGMFVAALVVARGLYLWLGPRARSSERRGRRRER
;
A
#
# COMPACT_ATOMS: atom_id res chain seq x y z
N MET A 1 -54.33 -2.72 66.68
CA MET A 1 -54.53 -3.78 67.70
C MET A 1 -53.88 -5.03 67.14
N ILE A 2 -52.78 -5.61 67.62
CA ILE A 2 -51.96 -5.48 68.83
C ILE A 2 -50.50 -5.83 68.43
N ASP A 3 -49.55 -5.23 69.16
CA ASP A 3 -48.08 -5.38 69.16
C ASP A 3 -47.49 -6.80 69.34
N GLY A 4 -46.17 -6.90 69.09
CA GLY A 4 -45.26 -7.83 69.78
C GLY A 4 -44.06 -8.26 68.94
N ALA A 5 -42.94 -7.53 68.91
CA ALA A 5 -41.81 -7.58 69.85
C ALA A 5 -40.73 -8.64 69.51
N GLN A 6 -39.50 -8.13 69.25
CA GLN A 6 -38.16 -8.59 69.69
C GLN A 6 -37.88 -10.12 69.62
N GLY A 7 -36.94 -10.61 68.81
CA GLY A 7 -35.50 -10.35 68.88
C GLY A 7 -34.80 -11.50 69.61
N LEU A 8 -33.90 -12.23 68.91
CA LEU A 8 -32.70 -12.96 69.40
C LEU A 8 -32.26 -14.02 68.35
N GLY A 9 -31.10 -13.80 67.71
CA GLY A 9 -30.27 -14.89 67.18
C GLY A 9 -29.49 -15.58 68.33
N PRO A 10 -28.59 -16.57 68.08
CA PRO A 10 -27.72 -16.67 66.90
C PRO A 10 -27.40 -18.13 66.43
N GLU A 11 -26.44 -18.22 65.48
CA GLU A 11 -25.63 -19.39 65.06
C GLU A 11 -26.27 -20.45 64.13
N ARG A 12 -26.04 -20.35 62.82
CA ARG A 12 -24.91 -20.93 62.05
C ARG A 12 -24.89 -22.46 62.04
N LEU A 13 -25.53 -23.03 61.01
CA LEU A 13 -25.06 -24.25 60.35
C LEU A 13 -25.08 -24.02 58.83
N SER A 14 -23.88 -23.93 58.29
CA SER A 14 -23.52 -23.70 56.89
C SER A 14 -23.82 -24.92 56.02
N LEU A 15 -24.82 -24.83 55.15
CA LEU A 15 -24.96 -25.67 53.96
C LEU A 15 -24.50 -24.87 52.74
N ARG A 16 -23.22 -25.04 52.43
CA ARG A 16 -22.53 -24.52 51.25
C ARG A 16 -23.10 -25.23 50.02
N ARG A 17 -24.12 -24.64 49.38
CA ARG A 17 -24.47 -24.96 47.99
C ARG A 17 -23.25 -24.62 47.13
N GLN A 18 -22.57 -25.65 46.63
CA GLN A 18 -21.55 -25.50 45.59
C GLN A 18 -22.25 -24.90 44.36
N ARG A 19 -22.04 -23.60 44.13
CA ARG A 19 -22.17 -23.02 42.79
C ARG A 19 -21.08 -23.68 41.94
N PRO A 20 -21.38 -24.18 40.73
CA PRO A 20 -20.31 -24.43 39.78
C PRO A 20 -19.57 -23.12 39.56
N GLN A 21 -18.27 -23.12 39.87
CA GLN A 21 -17.35 -22.09 39.45
C GLN A 21 -17.28 -22.18 37.93
N SER A 22 -18.14 -21.43 37.24
CA SER A 22 -17.79 -20.93 35.93
C SER A 22 -16.56 -20.04 36.13
N GLY A 23 -15.40 -20.52 35.67
CA GLY A 23 -14.28 -19.64 35.39
C GLY A 23 -14.74 -18.54 34.42
N PRO A 24 -13.95 -17.46 34.23
CA PRO A 24 -14.24 -16.51 33.18
C PRO A 24 -14.30 -17.29 31.86
N SER A 25 -15.52 -17.50 31.34
CA SER A 25 -15.70 -17.98 29.99
C SER A 25 -15.11 -16.89 29.11
N GLU A 26 -13.93 -17.15 28.55
CA GLU A 26 -13.38 -16.32 27.50
C GLU A 26 -14.50 -16.05 26.48
N PRO A 27 -14.75 -14.78 26.12
CA PRO A 27 -15.65 -14.52 25.01
C PRO A 27 -15.12 -15.29 23.80
N PRO A 28 -16.00 -15.96 23.03
CA PRO A 28 -15.57 -16.64 21.82
C PRO A 28 -14.79 -15.65 20.96
N ARG A 29 -13.69 -16.10 20.35
CA ARG A 29 -12.94 -15.31 19.37
C ARG A 29 -13.88 -14.89 18.26
N THR A 30 -14.48 -13.71 18.39
CA THR A 30 -15.13 -13.06 17.26
C THR A 30 -13.99 -12.72 16.32
N GLY A 31 -14.03 -13.23 15.09
CA GLY A 31 -13.02 -12.93 14.06
C GLY A 31 -13.03 -11.46 13.60
N PHE A 32 -13.50 -10.55 14.45
CA PHE A 32 -13.73 -9.14 14.19
C PHE A 32 -13.05 -8.28 15.26
N ILE A 33 -12.47 -7.17 14.82
CA ILE A 33 -12.14 -6.03 15.69
C ILE A 33 -13.36 -5.11 15.75
N ASP A 34 -13.82 -4.81 16.96
CA ASP A 34 -14.99 -3.96 17.20
C ASP A 34 -14.58 -2.48 17.29
N LEU A 35 -15.11 -1.64 16.39
CA LEU A 35 -14.78 -0.21 16.26
C LEU A 35 -15.92 0.67 16.80
N ASN A 36 -16.23 0.55 18.09
CA ASN A 36 -17.44 1.16 18.66
C ASN A 36 -17.25 2.58 19.22
N ASP A 37 -16.01 3.06 19.35
CA ASP A 37 -15.71 4.41 19.85
C ASP A 37 -15.04 5.27 18.78
N PRO A 38 -15.76 6.24 18.16
CA PRO A 38 -15.17 7.16 17.20
C PRO A 38 -14.28 8.22 17.86
N GLY A 39 -14.33 8.36 19.19
CA GLY A 39 -13.46 9.23 19.98
C GLY A 39 -12.07 8.62 20.23
N GLU A 40 -11.90 7.33 19.95
CA GLU A 40 -10.62 6.64 20.03
C GLU A 40 -9.79 6.90 18.77
N MET A 41 -8.60 7.49 18.96
CA MET A 41 -7.68 7.70 17.85
C MET A 41 -7.09 6.36 17.41
N ARG A 42 -7.06 6.14 16.08
CA ARG A 42 -6.52 4.92 15.49
C ARG A 42 -5.52 5.26 14.41
N ILE A 43 -4.47 4.47 14.31
CA ILE A 43 -3.44 4.61 13.29
C ILE A 43 -3.11 3.24 12.70
N VAL A 44 -2.90 3.23 11.40
CA VAL A 44 -2.49 2.07 10.63
C VAL A 44 -1.14 2.38 10.02
N PHE A 45 -0.13 1.57 10.34
CA PHE A 45 1.20 1.70 9.74
C PHE A 45 1.40 0.63 8.67
N PHE A 46 2.04 1.01 7.57
CA PHE A 46 2.42 0.09 6.50
C PHE A 46 3.94 -0.02 6.48
N TRP A 47 4.49 -1.19 6.78
CA TRP A 47 5.94 -1.42 6.79
C TRP A 47 6.35 -2.46 5.76
N ARG A 48 7.57 -2.35 5.24
CA ARG A 48 8.15 -3.43 4.43
C ARG A 48 8.70 -4.53 5.34
N LEU A 49 8.43 -5.78 4.96
CA LEU A 49 8.96 -6.99 5.57
C LEU A 49 9.86 -7.76 4.60
N ASP A 50 10.94 -8.30 5.14
CA ASP A 50 11.75 -9.32 4.52
C ASP A 50 11.36 -10.69 5.10
N VAL A 51 10.95 -11.62 4.23
CA VAL A 51 10.46 -12.95 4.63
C VAL A 51 11.46 -14.02 4.17
N GLY A 52 12.37 -14.41 5.07
CA GLY A 52 13.44 -15.37 4.79
C GLY A 52 13.05 -16.86 4.83
N VAL A 53 11.75 -17.17 4.84
CA VAL A 53 11.17 -18.52 4.81
C VAL A 53 9.94 -18.54 3.91
N PRO A 54 9.50 -19.72 3.41
CA PRO A 54 8.29 -19.78 2.60
C PRO A 54 7.09 -19.15 3.31
N TRP A 55 6.28 -18.41 2.57
CA TRP A 55 5.06 -17.72 3.04
C TRP A 55 4.20 -18.58 3.98
N GLU A 56 3.92 -19.82 3.56
CA GLU A 56 3.13 -20.79 4.31
C GLU A 56 3.71 -21.12 5.68
N THR A 57 5.04 -21.12 5.79
CA THR A 57 5.75 -21.40 7.04
C THR A 57 5.81 -20.18 7.94
N ALA A 58 6.04 -18.98 7.37
CA ALA A 58 6.10 -17.73 8.12
C ALA A 58 4.78 -17.45 8.86
N PHE A 59 3.66 -17.61 8.16
CA PHE A 59 2.34 -17.17 8.59
C PHE A 59 1.34 -18.32 8.75
N SER A 60 1.80 -19.52 9.09
CA SER A 60 0.93 -20.70 9.21
C SER A 60 -0.12 -20.60 10.32
N GLY A 61 0.12 -19.73 11.33
CA GLY A 61 -0.81 -19.48 12.45
C GLY A 61 -1.77 -18.31 12.21
N TRP A 62 -1.69 -17.64 11.07
CA TRP A 62 -2.49 -16.47 10.73
C TRP A 62 -3.78 -16.90 10.02
N THR A 63 -4.81 -16.08 10.14
CA THR A 63 -6.08 -16.28 9.43
C THR A 63 -5.91 -15.89 7.97
N GLU A 64 -6.52 -16.66 7.07
CA GLU A 64 -6.54 -16.35 5.63
C GLU A 64 -7.37 -15.10 5.35
N GLY A 65 -6.85 -14.22 4.49
CA GLY A 65 -7.48 -12.97 4.13
C GLY A 65 -7.24 -11.85 5.15
N PRO A 66 -7.89 -10.70 4.93
CA PRO A 66 -7.65 -9.49 5.71
C PRO A 66 -8.38 -9.52 7.06
N LEU A 67 -8.08 -8.58 7.97
CA LEU A 67 -8.84 -8.45 9.22
C LEU A 67 -10.30 -8.09 8.91
N ALA A 68 -11.22 -8.65 9.69
CA ALA A 68 -12.61 -8.22 9.65
C ALA A 68 -12.87 -7.20 10.76
N PHE A 69 -13.70 -6.21 10.45
CA PHE A 69 -14.08 -5.15 11.38
C PHE A 69 -15.59 -5.09 11.53
N ARG A 70 -16.06 -4.63 12.68
CA ARG A 70 -17.48 -4.45 12.95
C ARG A 70 -17.73 -3.18 13.75
N VAL A 71 -18.84 -2.52 13.47
CA VAL A 71 -19.38 -1.42 14.30
C VAL A 71 -20.80 -1.75 14.70
N GLU A 72 -21.19 -1.33 15.90
CA GLU A 72 -22.58 -1.27 16.33
C GLU A 72 -23.09 0.17 16.20
N VAL A 73 -23.98 0.42 15.22
CA VAL A 73 -24.58 1.75 15.07
C VAL A 73 -25.65 1.99 16.14
N PRO A 74 -26.04 3.25 16.45
CA PRO A 74 -27.00 3.57 17.51
C PRO A 74 -28.34 2.83 17.42
N SER A 75 -28.75 2.41 16.22
CA SER A 75 -29.92 1.57 15.99
C SER A 75 -29.76 0.10 16.42
N ARG A 76 -28.64 -0.26 17.10
CA ARG A 76 -28.23 -1.64 17.45
C ARG A 76 -28.08 -2.58 16.27
N ARG A 77 -27.84 -2.02 15.07
CA ARG A 77 -27.51 -2.80 13.88
C ARG A 77 -25.99 -2.95 13.83
N HIS A 78 -25.51 -4.15 13.54
CA HIS A 78 -24.10 -4.35 13.23
C HIS A 78 -23.85 -4.08 11.75
N ILE A 79 -22.83 -3.28 11.45
CA ILE A 79 -22.27 -3.15 10.12
C ILE A 79 -20.89 -3.80 10.16
N VAL A 80 -20.60 -4.66 9.20
CA VAL A 80 -19.35 -5.43 9.14
C VAL A 80 -18.58 -5.09 7.87
N ALA A 81 -17.25 -5.13 7.97
CA ALA A 81 -16.33 -5.11 6.84
C ALA A 81 -15.51 -6.40 6.90
N ASP A 82 -16.08 -7.49 6.38
CA ASP A 82 -15.40 -8.78 6.22
C ASP A 82 -14.83 -8.93 4.80
N HIS A 83 -14.21 -10.07 4.51
CA HIS A 83 -13.64 -10.37 3.19
C HIS A 83 -14.65 -10.17 2.05
N ALA A 84 -15.89 -10.64 2.20
CA ALA A 84 -16.89 -10.59 1.13
C ALA A 84 -17.33 -9.15 0.85
N VAL A 85 -17.56 -8.36 1.90
CA VAL A 85 -17.89 -6.93 1.79
C VAL A 85 -16.74 -6.19 1.12
N ARG A 86 -15.50 -6.40 1.57
CA ARG A 86 -14.30 -5.73 1.02
C ARG A 86 -14.07 -6.10 -0.44
N ALA A 87 -14.22 -7.38 -0.82
CA ALA A 87 -14.10 -7.82 -2.20
C ALA A 87 -15.14 -7.17 -3.13
N GLY A 88 -16.34 -6.88 -2.61
CA GLY A 88 -17.40 -6.20 -3.35
C GLY A 88 -17.06 -4.75 -3.79
N TYR A 89 -16.06 -4.12 -3.16
CA TYR A 89 -15.62 -2.76 -3.52
C TYR A 89 -14.72 -2.73 -4.76
N PHE A 90 -14.11 -3.85 -5.13
CA PHE A 90 -13.13 -3.92 -6.22
C PHE A 90 -13.65 -4.77 -7.39
N HIS A 91 -13.07 -4.57 -8.57
CA HIS A 91 -13.19 -5.57 -9.64
C HIS A 91 -12.55 -6.89 -9.20
N ASP A 92 -13.08 -8.01 -9.70
CA ASP A 92 -12.77 -9.35 -9.18
C ASP A 92 -11.28 -9.68 -9.29
N GLU A 93 -10.63 -9.19 -10.35
CA GLU A 93 -9.18 -9.33 -10.60
C GLU A 93 -8.35 -8.62 -9.51
N VAL A 94 -8.77 -7.42 -9.10
CA VAL A 94 -8.07 -6.63 -8.07
C VAL A 94 -8.37 -7.17 -6.68
N ALA A 95 -9.60 -7.59 -6.41
CA ALA A 95 -9.96 -8.28 -5.19
C ALA A 95 -9.12 -9.56 -5.01
N ALA A 96 -8.92 -10.34 -6.08
CA ALA A 96 -8.08 -11.54 -6.04
C ALA A 96 -6.61 -11.22 -5.70
N ARG A 97 -6.05 -10.11 -6.21
CA ARG A 97 -4.69 -9.68 -5.86
C ARG A 97 -4.56 -9.22 -4.41
N LEU A 98 -5.52 -8.45 -3.92
CA LEU A 98 -5.43 -7.80 -2.61
C LEU A 98 -5.93 -8.65 -1.45
N LEU A 99 -6.88 -9.56 -1.70
CA LEU A 99 -7.66 -10.21 -0.65
C LEU A 99 -7.54 -11.74 -0.66
N SER A 100 -6.94 -12.33 -1.70
CA SER A 100 -6.82 -13.78 -1.76
C SER A 100 -6.02 -14.35 -0.58
N PRO A 101 -6.40 -15.54 -0.08
CA PRO A 101 -5.67 -16.24 1.00
C PRO A 101 -4.18 -16.46 0.74
N ASP A 102 -3.82 -16.62 -0.53
CA ASP A 102 -2.44 -16.86 -0.98
C ASP A 102 -1.57 -15.60 -0.89
N GLN A 103 -2.20 -14.41 -0.92
CA GLN A 103 -1.51 -13.12 -0.91
C GLN A 103 -1.66 -12.40 0.42
N ARG A 104 -2.78 -12.58 1.13
CA ARG A 104 -3.09 -11.82 2.35
C ARG A 104 -3.44 -12.70 3.52
N ARG A 105 -2.88 -12.37 4.67
CA ARG A 105 -3.17 -13.01 5.96
C ARG A 105 -3.30 -11.99 7.07
N SER A 106 -4.00 -12.36 8.13
CA SER A 106 -4.26 -11.49 9.26
C SER A 106 -4.17 -12.20 10.61
N LEU A 107 -3.88 -11.43 11.64
CA LEU A 107 -3.79 -11.91 13.02
C LEU A 107 -4.36 -10.85 13.97
N ILE A 108 -5.40 -11.22 14.70
CA ILE A 108 -5.86 -10.46 15.86
C ILE A 108 -5.03 -10.88 17.06
N LEU A 109 -4.37 -9.92 17.72
CA LEU A 109 -3.54 -10.20 18.88
C LEU A 109 -4.43 -10.50 20.09
N ARG A 110 -4.08 -11.52 20.87
CA ARG A 110 -4.84 -11.92 22.08
C ARG A 110 -4.79 -10.84 23.16
N GLN A 111 -3.66 -10.17 23.26
CA GLN A 111 -3.42 -9.07 24.17
C GLN A 111 -2.76 -7.97 23.36
N CYS A 112 -3.31 -6.77 23.51
CA CYS A 112 -2.78 -5.60 22.86
C CYS A 112 -1.32 -5.38 23.25
N GLN A 113 -0.46 -5.10 22.27
CA GLN A 113 0.96 -4.89 22.50
C GLN A 113 1.23 -3.40 22.63
N GLU A 114 1.67 -3.00 23.82
CA GLU A 114 1.93 -1.61 24.15
C GLU A 114 3.32 -1.19 23.70
N TYR A 115 3.39 -0.12 22.92
CA TYR A 115 4.59 0.66 22.74
C TYR A 115 4.60 1.80 23.76
N ARG A 116 5.71 1.91 24.49
CA ARG A 116 5.98 2.96 25.47
C ARG A 116 7.23 3.71 25.02
N ASP A 117 7.18 5.03 25.08
CA ASP A 117 8.34 5.86 24.78
C ASP A 117 9.45 5.62 25.81
N SER A 118 10.69 5.63 25.34
CA SER A 118 11.92 5.27 26.05
C SER A 118 12.28 6.26 27.16
N GLY A 119 11.76 7.50 27.08
CA GLY A 119 12.13 8.60 27.97
C GLY A 119 11.51 8.56 29.38
N ASP A 120 10.35 7.90 29.52
CA ASP A 120 9.69 7.68 30.81
C ASP A 120 9.78 6.19 31.13
N GLY A 121 10.40 5.81 32.24
CA GLY A 121 10.56 4.41 32.66
C GLY A 121 9.21 3.68 32.85
N ALA A 122 9.20 2.59 33.62
CA ALA A 122 8.04 1.69 33.82
C ALA A 122 6.69 2.35 34.28
N HIS A 123 6.63 3.68 34.42
CA HIS A 123 5.48 4.48 34.85
C HIS A 123 4.92 5.37 33.71
N GLY A 124 5.53 5.40 32.53
CA GLY A 124 4.97 6.04 31.34
C GLY A 124 3.79 5.25 30.78
N GLY A 125 2.67 5.94 30.50
CA GLY A 125 1.51 5.36 29.81
C GLY A 125 1.84 4.94 28.37
N ALA A 126 1.07 4.00 27.83
CA ALA A 126 1.23 3.49 26.47
C ALA A 126 0.98 4.59 25.43
N VAL A 127 1.90 4.71 24.46
CA VAL A 127 1.82 5.64 23.33
C VAL A 127 1.02 5.03 22.19
N LEU A 128 1.24 3.74 21.92
CA LEU A 128 0.48 2.95 20.95
C LEU A 128 0.14 1.59 21.52
N CYS A 129 -1.00 1.07 21.06
CA CYS A 129 -1.58 -0.19 21.47
C CYS A 129 -1.90 -0.99 20.20
N VAL A 130 -1.05 -1.95 19.81
CA VAL A 130 -1.25 -2.78 18.61
C VAL A 130 -2.30 -3.85 18.89
N GLU A 131 -3.38 -3.87 18.12
CA GLU A 131 -4.49 -4.82 18.27
C GLU A 131 -4.47 -5.94 17.22
N GLY A 132 -4.00 -5.64 16.02
CA GLY A 132 -4.06 -6.57 14.91
C GLY A 132 -3.01 -6.28 13.85
N LEU A 133 -2.63 -7.34 13.14
CA LEU A 133 -1.67 -7.31 12.06
C LEU A 133 -2.29 -7.89 10.79
N GLU A 134 -1.93 -7.34 9.64
CA GLU A 134 -2.13 -7.98 8.34
C GLU A 134 -0.81 -8.03 7.59
N VAL A 135 -0.68 -8.98 6.67
CA VAL A 135 0.46 -9.05 5.75
C VAL A 135 -0.06 -9.24 4.34
N LEU A 136 0.50 -8.48 3.40
CA LEU A 136 0.24 -8.61 1.97
C LEU A 136 1.54 -8.95 1.25
N ARG A 137 1.59 -10.12 0.62
CA ARG A 137 2.74 -10.59 -0.15
C ARG A 137 2.95 -9.73 -1.39
N PHE A 138 4.22 -9.49 -1.71
CA PHE A 138 4.63 -8.97 -3.01
C PHE A 138 6.01 -9.53 -3.38
N VAL A 139 6.38 -9.46 -4.65
CA VAL A 139 7.66 -9.98 -5.13
C VAL A 139 8.69 -8.85 -5.11
N SER A 140 9.81 -9.09 -4.41
CA SER A 140 10.93 -8.14 -4.35
C SER A 140 11.88 -8.29 -5.54
N ASP A 141 12.74 -7.28 -5.76
CA ASP A 141 13.76 -7.19 -6.81
C ASP A 141 14.62 -8.45 -6.94
N ASP A 142 14.98 -9.05 -5.82
CA ASP A 142 15.85 -10.22 -5.68
C ASP A 142 15.11 -11.56 -5.83
N GLY A 143 13.80 -11.51 -6.12
CA GLY A 143 12.95 -12.70 -6.17
C GLY A 143 12.70 -13.32 -4.80
N SER A 144 13.09 -12.63 -3.71
CA SER A 144 12.74 -13.04 -2.36
C SER A 144 11.26 -12.78 -2.08
N ASP A 145 10.68 -13.60 -1.21
CA ASP A 145 9.35 -13.32 -0.68
C ASP A 145 9.45 -12.09 0.23
N SER A 146 8.80 -11.01 -0.18
CA SER A 146 8.61 -9.81 0.65
C SER A 146 7.14 -9.62 0.96
N ALA A 147 6.86 -8.82 1.98
CA ALA A 147 5.49 -8.51 2.35
C ALA A 147 5.37 -7.08 2.87
N ILE A 148 4.18 -6.51 2.76
CA ILE A 148 3.79 -5.29 3.46
C ILE A 148 3.11 -5.71 4.76
N LEU A 149 3.69 -5.35 5.90
CA LEU A 149 3.04 -5.45 7.21
C LEU A 149 2.10 -4.27 7.41
N VAL A 150 0.85 -4.55 7.71
CA VAL A 150 -0.14 -3.57 8.15
C VAL A 150 -0.34 -3.73 9.65
N VAL A 151 -0.05 -2.67 10.40
CA VAL A 151 -0.16 -2.66 11.87
C VAL A 151 -1.35 -1.80 12.26
N HIS A 152 -2.39 -2.41 12.81
CA HIS A 152 -3.56 -1.69 13.33
C HIS A 152 -3.36 -1.39 14.81
N ALA A 153 -3.34 -0.09 15.16
CA ALA A 153 -3.10 0.35 16.52
C ALA A 153 -4.11 1.41 16.99
N ILE A 154 -4.41 1.35 18.29
CA ILE A 154 -5.05 2.41 19.06
C ILE A 154 -3.97 3.37 19.57
N VAL A 155 -4.31 4.65 19.65
CA VAL A 155 -3.47 5.70 20.24
C VAL A 155 -4.12 6.19 21.53
N PRO A 156 -3.72 5.68 22.71
CA PRO A 156 -4.30 6.10 23.99
C PRO A 156 -4.01 7.57 24.33
N ASP A 157 -2.82 8.06 23.96
CA ASP A 157 -2.39 9.44 24.18
C ASP A 157 -1.82 10.05 22.88
N PRO A 158 -2.67 10.75 22.10
CA PRO A 158 -2.26 11.39 20.86
C PRO A 158 -1.12 12.39 21.02
N ASN A 159 -1.07 13.13 22.14
CA ASN A 159 -0.03 14.15 22.35
C ASN A 159 1.34 13.50 22.56
N ARG A 160 1.39 12.38 23.28
CA ARG A 160 2.63 11.58 23.41
C ARG A 160 3.04 10.97 22.09
N LEU A 161 2.08 10.48 21.29
CA LEU A 161 2.38 9.97 19.95
C LEU A 161 3.04 11.05 19.09
N LEU A 162 2.45 12.23 19.08
CA LEU A 162 2.93 13.38 18.30
C LEU A 162 4.33 13.81 18.76
N ALA A 163 4.55 13.89 20.07
CA ALA A 163 5.85 14.22 20.64
C ALA A 163 6.92 13.15 20.39
N GLY A 164 6.55 11.85 20.39
CA GLY A 164 7.50 10.74 20.28
C GLY A 164 7.82 10.31 18.86
N LEU A 165 6.86 10.36 17.93
CA LEU A 165 7.03 9.84 16.56
C LEU A 165 7.09 10.93 15.48
N ALA A 166 6.41 12.06 15.67
CA ALA A 166 6.40 13.14 14.67
C ALA A 166 7.52 14.14 14.94
N TYR A 167 7.58 14.69 16.15
CA TYR A 167 8.45 15.83 16.49
C TYR A 167 9.57 15.50 17.49
N GLY A 168 9.75 14.22 17.83
CA GLY A 168 10.71 13.72 18.83
C GLY A 168 12.11 13.46 18.28
N ASP A 169 13.01 13.02 19.17
CA ASP A 169 14.35 12.54 18.82
C ASP A 169 14.26 11.41 17.78
N ALA A 170 15.22 11.35 16.84
CA ALA A 170 15.19 10.47 15.67
C ALA A 170 14.96 8.96 15.99
N ASP A 171 15.11 8.56 17.25
CA ASP A 171 15.01 7.19 17.73
C ASP A 171 13.57 6.67 17.92
N GLY A 172 12.52 7.51 17.86
CA GLY A 172 11.13 7.11 18.13
C GLY A 172 10.61 6.03 17.17
N LEU A 173 10.73 6.27 15.86
CA LEU A 173 10.34 5.30 14.83
C LEU A 173 11.22 4.05 14.85
N SER A 174 12.52 4.20 15.09
CA SER A 174 13.46 3.07 15.20
C SER A 174 13.13 2.20 16.42
N SER A 175 12.70 2.80 17.54
CA SER A 175 12.23 2.09 18.74
C SER A 175 10.91 1.36 18.51
N LEU A 176 9.97 1.99 17.79
CA LEU A 176 8.73 1.34 17.36
C LEU A 176 9.03 0.15 16.45
N GLY A 177 9.91 0.33 15.45
CA GLY A 177 10.38 -0.75 14.57
C GLY A 177 11.03 -1.90 15.35
N ALA A 178 11.86 -1.59 16.35
CA ALA A 178 12.47 -2.60 17.21
C ALA A 178 11.42 -3.36 18.05
N MET A 179 10.37 -2.69 18.54
CA MET A 179 9.24 -3.34 19.21
C MET A 179 8.51 -4.29 18.26
N LEU A 180 8.21 -3.85 17.04
CA LEU A 180 7.56 -4.67 16.03
C LEU A 180 8.40 -5.89 15.63
N ASN A 181 9.72 -5.74 15.48
CA ASN A 181 10.61 -6.88 15.23
C ASN A 181 10.62 -7.89 16.39
N ARG A 182 10.57 -7.42 17.65
CA ARG A 182 10.41 -8.33 18.80
C ARG A 182 9.07 -9.05 18.78
N LEU A 183 8.00 -8.35 18.38
CA LEU A 183 6.68 -8.94 18.25
C LEU A 183 6.65 -10.02 17.16
N LEU A 184 7.18 -9.73 15.98
CA LEU A 184 7.29 -10.68 14.87
C LEU A 184 8.18 -11.88 15.22
N GLY A 185 9.25 -11.67 16.01
CA GLY A 185 10.11 -12.75 16.49
C GLY A 185 9.47 -13.65 17.55
N SER A 186 8.29 -13.29 18.09
CA SER A 186 7.57 -14.11 19.05
C SER A 186 6.92 -15.32 18.38
N ARG A 187 7.06 -16.50 18.98
CA ARG A 187 6.44 -17.75 18.50
C ARG A 187 4.91 -17.70 18.50
N ASP A 188 4.32 -16.81 19.30
CA ASP A 188 2.87 -16.62 19.33
C ASP A 188 2.36 -15.79 18.14
N VAL A 189 3.26 -15.13 17.41
CA VAL A 189 2.96 -14.28 16.25
C VAL A 189 3.46 -14.93 14.97
N CYS A 190 4.77 -15.12 14.79
CA CYS A 190 5.32 -15.83 13.65
C CYS A 190 6.07 -17.08 14.10
N ASN A 191 6.00 -18.15 13.31
CA ASN A 191 6.67 -19.41 13.61
C ASN A 191 8.17 -19.41 13.23
N SER A 192 8.73 -18.25 12.88
CA SER A 192 10.10 -18.10 12.38
C SER A 192 10.72 -16.79 12.84
N THR A 193 11.99 -16.83 13.24
CA THR A 193 12.80 -15.62 13.52
C THR A 193 13.36 -14.97 12.25
N LYS A 194 12.99 -15.49 11.08
CA LYS A 194 13.44 -14.98 9.76
C LYS A 194 12.41 -14.06 9.09
N VAL A 195 11.46 -13.53 9.87
CA VAL A 195 10.55 -12.47 9.44
C VAL A 195 10.94 -11.22 10.21
N ALA A 196 11.35 -10.18 9.49
CA ALA A 196 11.76 -8.92 10.09
C ALA A 196 11.33 -7.75 9.20
N LEU A 197 11.18 -6.58 9.81
CA LEU A 197 11.10 -5.33 9.09
C LEU A 197 12.35 -5.15 8.23
N ALA A 198 12.16 -4.65 7.01
CA ALA A 198 13.27 -4.37 6.12
C ALA A 198 14.21 -3.33 6.73
N CYS A 199 15.49 -3.44 6.39
CA CYS A 199 16.51 -2.51 6.84
C CYS A 199 17.22 -1.86 5.65
N GLU A 200 17.58 -0.58 5.79
CA GLU A 200 18.42 0.14 4.85
C GLU A 200 19.87 0.18 5.34
N PRO A 201 20.87 -0.04 4.46
CA PRO A 201 22.26 0.09 4.83
C PRO A 201 22.61 1.56 5.06
N THR A 202 23.08 1.89 6.26
CA THR A 202 23.60 3.21 6.62
C THR A 202 25.12 3.11 6.77
N GLY A 203 25.86 4.21 6.59
CA GLY A 203 27.33 4.24 6.56
C GLY A 203 28.08 3.71 7.81
N GLY A 204 27.36 3.23 8.83
CA GLY A 204 27.88 2.55 10.01
C GLY A 204 27.07 1.33 10.48
N GLY A 205 26.06 0.86 9.74
CA GLY A 205 25.19 -0.25 10.16
C GLY A 205 24.00 -0.50 9.22
N SER A 206 22.95 -1.14 9.73
CA SER A 206 21.65 -1.22 9.07
C SER A 206 20.57 -0.67 10.00
N GLU A 207 19.74 0.23 9.49
CA GLU A 207 18.64 0.83 10.24
C GLU A 207 17.31 0.34 9.71
N ILE A 208 16.31 0.18 10.59
CA ILE A 208 14.97 -0.26 10.20
C ILE A 208 14.34 0.82 9.33
N THR A 209 13.83 0.43 8.16
CA THR A 209 13.19 1.39 7.23
C THR A 209 11.96 2.02 7.86
N SER A 210 11.77 3.32 7.72
CA SER A 210 10.53 4.02 8.14
C SER A 210 9.27 3.40 7.48
N PRO A 211 8.09 3.52 8.12
CA PRO A 211 6.87 2.95 7.56
C PRO A 211 6.55 3.56 6.19
N LEU A 212 6.34 2.73 5.17
CA LEU A 212 6.00 3.12 3.80
C LEU A 212 4.90 4.19 3.77
N ARG A 213 3.86 4.01 4.60
CA ARG A 213 2.71 4.91 4.72
C ARG A 213 2.08 4.86 6.11
N THR A 214 1.30 5.88 6.46
CA THR A 214 0.40 5.89 7.62
C THR A 214 -1.04 6.23 7.22
N LEU A 215 -2.04 5.58 7.82
CA LEU A 215 -3.44 6.00 7.76
C LEU A 215 -3.93 6.29 9.17
N THR A 216 -4.44 7.50 9.40
CA THR A 216 -4.84 7.99 10.72
C THR A 216 -6.33 8.30 10.76
N TRP A 217 -7.05 7.75 11.73
CA TRP A 217 -8.38 8.22 12.13
C TRP A 217 -8.23 9.21 13.28
N ILE A 218 -8.70 10.44 13.07
CA ILE A 218 -8.54 11.53 14.02
C ILE A 218 -9.88 11.74 14.74
N PRO A 219 -9.92 11.60 16.07
CA PRO A 219 -11.10 11.93 16.84
C PRO A 219 -11.55 13.36 16.59
N LEU A 220 -12.86 13.57 16.58
CA LEU A 220 -13.45 14.89 16.36
C LEU A 220 -12.91 15.92 17.37
N SER A 221 -12.73 15.52 18.63
CA SER A 221 -12.19 16.36 19.71
C SER A 221 -10.79 16.91 19.43
N LEU A 222 -9.91 16.13 18.77
CA LEU A 222 -8.57 16.60 18.38
C LEU A 222 -8.63 17.66 17.28
N SER A 223 -9.61 17.54 16.37
CA SER A 223 -9.83 18.53 15.33
C SER A 223 -10.50 19.79 15.88
N GLU A 224 -11.44 19.64 16.81
CA GLU A 224 -12.05 20.76 17.53
C GLU A 224 -11.03 21.54 18.38
N ALA A 225 -9.94 20.91 18.81
CA ALA A 225 -8.87 21.62 19.51
C ALA A 225 -8.26 22.76 18.66
N TRP A 226 -8.32 22.69 17.32
CA TRP A 226 -7.84 23.78 16.48
C TRP A 226 -8.66 25.06 16.56
N PHE A 227 -9.86 25.06 17.17
CA PHE A 227 -10.60 26.29 17.43
C PHE A 227 -9.80 27.21 18.37
N PRO A 228 -9.43 28.42 17.93
CA PRO A 228 -8.71 29.37 18.77
C PRO A 228 -9.61 29.84 19.91
N ARG A 229 -9.09 29.83 21.14
CA ARG A 229 -9.83 30.34 22.31
C ARG A 229 -9.82 31.87 22.27
N PHE A 230 -10.80 32.49 22.93
CA PHE A 230 -10.89 33.95 22.99
C PHE A 230 -9.63 34.55 23.61
N GLY A 231 -8.94 35.41 22.85
CA GLY A 231 -7.69 36.05 23.28
C GLY A 231 -6.45 35.15 23.28
N GLU A 232 -6.55 33.89 22.83
CA GLU A 232 -5.42 32.95 22.78
C GLU A 232 -4.35 33.43 21.81
N SER A 233 -3.09 33.49 22.23
CA SER A 233 -1.97 33.88 21.36
C SER A 233 -1.60 32.76 20.38
N VAL A 234 -0.75 33.08 19.41
CA VAL A 234 -0.24 32.10 18.43
C VAL A 234 0.59 31.03 19.14
N GLU A 235 1.43 31.44 20.09
CA GLU A 235 2.28 30.56 20.90
C GLU A 235 1.45 29.69 21.84
N GLU A 236 0.35 30.22 22.39
CA GLU A 236 -0.56 29.45 23.26
C GLU A 236 -1.30 28.36 22.47
N LEU A 237 -1.81 28.69 21.27
CA LEU A 237 -2.43 27.70 20.38
C LEU A 237 -1.41 26.64 19.95
N GLY A 238 -0.23 27.08 19.50
CA GLY A 238 0.84 26.17 19.10
C GLY A 238 1.28 25.24 20.23
N GLY A 239 1.50 25.79 21.42
CA GLY A 239 1.84 25.02 22.61
C GLY A 239 0.77 24.00 23.00
N ARG A 240 -0.51 24.35 22.83
CA ARG A 240 -1.64 23.43 23.09
C ARG A 240 -1.77 22.33 22.06
N MET A 241 -1.47 22.62 20.79
CA MET A 241 -1.47 21.63 19.72
C MET A 241 -0.16 20.83 19.65
N GLY A 242 0.87 21.24 20.40
CA GLY A 242 2.19 20.61 20.39
C GLY A 242 3.00 20.91 19.12
N VAL A 243 2.65 21.96 18.38
CA VAL A 243 3.27 22.32 17.08
C VAL A 243 3.50 23.83 16.97
N GLN A 244 4.50 24.24 16.20
CA GLN A 244 4.67 25.67 15.87
C GLN A 244 3.66 26.06 14.78
N VAL A 245 3.01 27.21 14.92
CA VAL A 245 1.99 27.70 13.98
C VAL A 245 2.25 29.17 13.68
N SER A 246 2.14 29.54 12.41
CA SER A 246 2.30 30.94 11.99
C SER A 246 1.05 31.78 12.29
N ALA A 247 1.24 33.08 12.54
CA ALA A 247 0.13 34.01 12.80
C ALA A 247 -0.89 34.07 11.65
N GLU A 248 -0.43 33.99 10.40
CA GLU A 248 -1.29 33.98 9.20
C GLU A 248 -2.31 32.83 9.24
N VAL A 249 -1.85 31.63 9.61
CA VAL A 249 -2.70 30.44 9.71
C VAL A 249 -3.69 30.57 10.86
N VAL A 250 -3.25 31.07 12.01
CA VAL A 250 -4.15 31.32 13.15
C VAL A 250 -5.25 32.30 12.76
N ASP A 251 -4.92 33.38 12.06
CA ASP A 251 -5.90 34.37 11.61
C ASP A 251 -6.86 33.81 10.54
N GLU A 252 -6.41 32.92 9.65
CA GLU A 252 -7.29 32.19 8.74
C GLU A 252 -8.26 31.28 9.50
N ILE A 253 -7.76 30.51 10.46
CA ILE A 253 -8.61 29.67 11.30
C ILE A 253 -9.63 30.56 12.03
N ARG A 254 -9.21 31.64 12.69
CA ARG A 254 -10.14 32.57 13.37
C ARG A 254 -11.22 33.08 12.42
N ARG A 255 -10.84 33.61 11.27
CA ARG A 255 -11.79 34.10 10.24
C ARG A 255 -12.78 33.03 9.81
N SER A 256 -12.33 31.78 9.66
CA SER A 256 -13.20 30.67 9.28
C SER A 256 -14.15 30.23 10.41
N THR A 257 -13.82 30.57 11.66
CA THR A 257 -14.54 30.17 12.88
C THR A 257 -15.44 31.28 13.43
N ASP A 258 -15.21 32.53 13.05
CA ASP A 258 -16.03 33.68 13.42
C ASP A 258 -17.47 33.50 12.90
N GLY A 259 -18.42 33.33 13.82
CA GLY A 259 -19.83 33.04 13.51
C GLY A 259 -20.18 31.55 13.39
N VAL A 260 -19.20 30.64 13.55
CA VAL A 260 -19.40 29.17 13.48
C VAL A 260 -19.88 28.57 14.79
N HIS A 261 -19.94 29.32 15.90
CA HIS A 261 -20.59 28.86 17.14
C HIS A 261 -22.04 28.38 16.95
N ALA A 262 -22.67 28.67 15.81
CA ALA A 262 -23.99 28.15 15.42
C ALA A 262 -23.98 26.88 14.52
N ARG A 263 -22.83 26.41 14.01
CA ARG A 263 -22.76 25.26 13.08
C ARG A 263 -22.09 24.05 13.74
N ARG A 264 -22.81 22.94 13.80
CA ARG A 264 -22.36 21.61 14.31
C ARG A 264 -21.22 20.96 13.49
N ARG A 265 -20.53 21.70 12.60
CA ARG A 265 -19.62 21.14 11.59
C ARG A 265 -18.30 21.90 11.51
N LEU A 266 -17.20 21.15 11.41
CA LEU A 266 -15.86 21.71 11.24
C LEU A 266 -15.70 22.45 9.90
N PRO A 267 -15.14 23.68 9.93
CA PRO A 267 -14.79 24.43 8.72
C PRO A 267 -13.54 23.82 8.05
N GLU A 268 -13.41 24.03 6.74
CA GLU A 268 -12.30 23.48 5.94
C GLU A 268 -10.93 23.92 6.44
N ALA A 269 -10.83 25.13 6.98
CA ALA A 269 -9.59 25.62 7.57
C ALA A 269 -9.09 24.78 8.76
N VAL A 270 -10.01 24.32 9.60
CA VAL A 270 -9.71 23.42 10.73
C VAL A 270 -9.40 22.01 10.23
N LEU A 271 -10.11 21.55 9.19
CA LEU A 271 -9.82 20.25 8.57
C LEU A 271 -8.41 20.22 7.97
N ALA A 272 -7.98 21.30 7.31
CA ALA A 272 -6.64 21.41 6.74
C ALA A 272 -5.55 21.42 7.84
N ALA A 273 -5.75 22.18 8.92
CA ALA A 273 -4.78 22.20 10.03
C ALA A 273 -4.66 20.85 10.74
N SER A 274 -5.80 20.18 10.99
CA SER A 274 -5.84 18.84 11.58
C SER A 274 -5.24 17.79 10.63
N GLY A 275 -5.59 17.84 9.35
CA GLY A 275 -5.08 16.95 8.32
C GLY A 275 -3.60 17.12 8.03
N TRP A 276 -3.07 18.33 8.18
CA TRP A 276 -1.63 18.57 8.24
C TRP A 276 -1.06 17.85 9.47
N CYS A 277 -1.46 18.21 10.68
CA CYS A 277 -0.86 17.69 11.92
C CYS A 277 -0.79 16.16 12.06
N TRP A 278 -1.74 15.44 11.44
CA TRP A 278 -1.91 14.00 11.63
C TRP A 278 -1.77 13.19 10.33
N GLY A 279 -1.59 13.86 9.19
CA GLY A 279 -1.59 13.23 7.87
C GLY A 279 -0.28 12.54 7.49
N GLU A 280 0.86 13.06 7.95
CA GLU A 280 2.20 12.48 7.73
C GLU A 280 2.97 12.33 9.03
N LEU A 281 2.33 11.69 10.01
CA LEU A 281 2.85 11.60 11.38
C LEU A 281 4.25 10.97 11.50
N ALA A 282 4.65 10.10 10.57
CA ALA A 282 5.99 9.50 10.56
C ALA A 282 7.06 10.35 9.82
N TYR A 283 6.68 11.48 9.21
CA TYR A 283 7.55 12.25 8.31
C TYR A 283 7.59 13.75 8.64
N GLN A 284 6.81 14.20 9.62
CA GLN A 284 6.71 15.60 10.04
C GLN A 284 7.79 15.99 11.05
N SER A 285 9.04 16.12 10.61
CA SER A 285 10.12 16.57 11.49
C SER A 285 10.20 18.10 11.58
N GLY A 286 9.90 18.68 12.75
CA GLY A 286 10.25 20.07 13.11
C GLY A 286 9.67 21.20 12.24
N ILE A 287 8.63 20.95 11.44
CA ILE A 287 8.05 21.94 10.53
C ILE A 287 7.00 22.78 11.26
N GLU A 288 7.13 24.11 11.17
CA GLU A 288 6.08 25.07 11.52
C GLU A 288 4.93 24.99 10.52
N LEU A 289 3.68 25.04 11.00
CA LEU A 289 2.51 25.28 10.16
C LEU A 289 2.49 26.73 9.67
N GLY A 290 3.32 27.00 8.66
CA GLY A 290 3.37 28.25 7.91
C GLY A 290 2.30 28.32 6.82
N GLY A 291 2.11 29.52 6.23
CA GLY A 291 1.14 29.73 5.15
C GLY A 291 1.31 28.79 3.94
N GLY A 292 2.55 28.47 3.57
CA GLY A 292 2.85 27.52 2.47
C GLY A 292 2.43 26.08 2.79
N ALA A 293 2.82 25.56 3.96
CA ALA A 293 2.46 24.21 4.41
C ALA A 293 0.93 24.08 4.58
N TYR A 294 0.31 25.12 5.11
CA TYR A 294 -1.13 25.19 5.27
C TYR A 294 -1.88 25.24 3.94
N ALA A 295 -1.40 26.02 2.96
CA ALA A 295 -2.00 26.05 1.62
C ALA A 295 -1.90 24.69 0.91
N THR A 296 -0.81 23.94 1.11
CA THR A 296 -0.71 22.55 0.64
C THR A 296 -1.72 21.66 1.34
N ALA A 297 -1.83 21.74 2.67
CA ALA A 297 -2.82 20.98 3.43
C ALA A 297 -4.25 21.27 2.95
N GLN A 298 -4.60 22.53 2.69
CA GLN A 298 -5.89 22.91 2.13
C GLN A 298 -6.18 22.28 0.77
N ARG A 299 -5.19 22.22 -0.13
CA ARG A 299 -5.34 21.56 -1.44
C ARG A 299 -5.55 20.05 -1.31
N ASN A 300 -4.87 19.45 -0.33
CA ASN A 300 -4.85 18.02 -0.09
C ASN A 300 -6.03 17.53 0.78
N THR A 301 -6.78 18.45 1.41
CA THR A 301 -7.97 18.14 2.19
C THR A 301 -9.20 18.12 1.30
N HIS A 302 -9.85 16.97 1.23
CA HIS A 302 -11.04 16.74 0.43
C HIS A 302 -12.24 16.35 1.31
N VAL A 303 -13.36 17.04 1.07
CA VAL A 303 -14.64 16.73 1.72
C VAL A 303 -15.32 15.59 0.98
N LEU A 304 -15.23 14.38 1.54
CA LEU A 304 -15.88 13.18 0.98
C LEU A 304 -17.38 13.11 1.26
N SER A 305 -17.81 13.65 2.39
CA SER A 305 -19.17 13.56 2.89
C SER A 305 -19.53 14.80 3.72
N GLN A 306 -20.80 14.90 4.08
CA GLN A 306 -21.25 15.81 5.13
C GLN A 306 -20.63 15.48 6.50
N SER A 307 -20.27 14.21 6.71
CA SER A 307 -19.88 13.65 8.00
C SER A 307 -18.36 13.53 8.20
N TRP A 308 -17.57 13.41 7.13
CA TRP A 308 -16.12 13.29 7.20
C TRP A 308 -15.41 13.91 6.00
N ALA A 309 -14.14 14.24 6.21
CA ALA A 309 -13.18 14.64 5.20
C ALA A 309 -11.95 13.72 5.27
N VAL A 310 -11.13 13.78 4.22
CA VAL A 310 -9.85 13.10 4.17
C VAL A 310 -8.78 14.10 3.76
N THR A 311 -7.59 14.01 4.33
CA THR A 311 -6.41 14.72 3.85
C THR A 311 -5.42 13.69 3.33
N VAL A 312 -4.97 13.85 2.10
CA VAL A 312 -4.10 12.90 1.41
C VAL A 312 -2.70 13.49 1.26
N TRP A 313 -1.70 12.71 1.61
CA TRP A 313 -0.30 13.04 1.48
C TRP A 313 0.44 11.92 0.76
N GLU A 314 1.70 12.15 0.38
CA GLU A 314 2.51 11.16 -0.33
C GLU A 314 2.67 9.90 0.52
N ARG A 315 2.97 10.11 1.81
CA ARG A 315 3.25 9.03 2.76
C ARG A 315 2.20 8.88 3.85
N GLY A 316 1.03 9.50 3.70
CA GLY A 316 -0.04 9.25 4.64
C GLY A 316 -1.42 9.80 4.30
N VAL A 317 -2.41 9.37 5.06
CA VAL A 317 -3.82 9.72 4.87
C VAL A 317 -4.45 9.97 6.23
N ALA A 318 -5.15 11.10 6.38
CA ALA A 318 -5.83 11.49 7.61
C ALA A 318 -7.35 11.55 7.40
N TYR A 319 -8.11 10.71 8.11
CA TYR A 319 -9.57 10.74 8.16
C TYR A 319 -10.04 11.61 9.31
N ILE A 320 -10.90 12.59 8.97
CA ILE A 320 -11.34 13.63 9.90
C ILE A 320 -12.87 13.66 9.93
N PRO A 321 -13.52 13.28 11.04
CA PRO A 321 -14.92 13.55 11.27
C PRO A 321 -15.18 15.05 11.21
N ARG A 322 -16.29 15.44 10.61
CA ARG A 322 -16.68 16.85 10.49
C ARG A 322 -17.71 17.26 11.53
N GLN A 323 -18.50 16.32 12.05
CA GLN A 323 -19.62 16.60 12.94
C GLN A 323 -19.97 15.35 13.74
N HIS A 324 -20.66 15.53 14.85
CA HIS A 324 -21.24 14.45 15.63
C HIS A 324 -22.50 13.94 14.93
N ASP A 325 -22.43 12.78 14.27
CA ASP A 325 -23.57 12.10 13.66
C ASP A 325 -23.42 10.56 13.72
N GLU A 326 -24.46 9.83 13.33
CA GLU A 326 -24.46 8.36 13.35
C GLU A 326 -23.57 7.72 12.27
N PHE A 327 -23.19 8.48 11.24
CA PHE A 327 -22.40 8.01 10.11
C PHE A 327 -20.90 8.01 10.41
N ILE A 328 -20.46 8.62 11.52
CA ILE A 328 -19.07 8.62 11.95
C ILE A 328 -18.51 7.20 12.16
N LEU A 329 -19.33 6.27 12.65
CA LEU A 329 -18.94 4.87 12.85
C LEU A 329 -18.76 4.15 11.51
N GLU A 330 -19.57 4.48 10.50
CA GLU A 330 -19.39 3.96 9.15
C GLU A 330 -18.11 4.52 8.52
N ALA A 331 -17.81 5.80 8.76
CA ALA A 331 -16.57 6.43 8.33
C ALA A 331 -15.34 5.76 8.94
N LEU A 332 -15.38 5.51 10.26
CA LEU A 332 -14.34 4.80 11.00
C LEU A 332 -14.15 3.38 10.45
N LEU A 333 -15.24 2.65 10.24
CA LEU A 333 -15.20 1.30 9.66
C LEU A 333 -14.49 1.32 8.29
N ARG A 334 -14.85 2.27 7.41
CA ARG A 334 -14.23 2.41 6.08
C ARG A 334 -12.74 2.77 6.18
N ALA A 335 -12.39 3.70 7.06
CA ALA A 335 -11.01 4.14 7.29
C ALA A 335 -10.10 2.97 7.72
N CYS A 336 -10.58 2.11 8.62
CA CYS A 336 -9.81 0.98 9.13
C CYS A 336 -9.86 -0.30 8.26
N SER A 337 -10.70 -0.36 7.22
CA SER A 337 -10.89 -1.55 6.38
C SER A 337 -10.66 -1.29 4.89
N ILE A 338 -11.68 -0.90 4.14
CA ILE A 338 -11.64 -0.71 2.68
C ILE A 338 -10.57 0.30 2.28
N ASN A 339 -10.39 1.37 3.04
CA ASN A 339 -9.39 2.39 2.68
C ASN A 339 -7.96 1.92 2.98
N VAL A 340 -7.77 0.94 3.87
CA VAL A 340 -6.51 0.20 4.00
C VAL A 340 -6.22 -0.59 2.72
N ASP A 341 -7.25 -1.15 2.07
CA ASP A 341 -7.10 -1.85 0.78
C ASP A 341 -6.69 -0.90 -0.35
N VAL A 342 -7.28 0.30 -0.40
CA VAL A 342 -6.88 1.35 -1.35
C VAL A 342 -5.42 1.78 -1.11
N CYS A 343 -5.03 1.98 0.16
CA CYS A 343 -3.65 2.30 0.49
C CYS A 343 -2.67 1.19 0.07
N LEU A 344 -3.02 -0.08 0.26
CA LEU A 344 -2.21 -1.23 -0.17
C LEU A 344 -2.09 -1.31 -1.68
N LEU A 345 -3.17 -1.04 -2.42
CA LEU A 345 -3.13 -1.02 -3.88
C LEU A 345 -2.13 0.01 -4.39
N ILE A 346 -2.21 1.25 -3.90
CA ILE A 346 -1.25 2.32 -4.26
C ILE A 346 0.18 1.90 -3.90
N LEU A 347 0.40 1.32 -2.71
CA LEU A 347 1.73 0.87 -2.30
C LEU A 347 2.28 -0.25 -3.20
N LEU A 348 1.44 -1.20 -3.61
CA LEU A 348 1.84 -2.23 -4.56
C LEU A 348 2.22 -1.62 -5.90
N ASP A 349 1.44 -0.68 -6.41
CA ASP A 349 1.71 -0.01 -7.68
C ASP A 349 3.03 0.79 -7.60
N GLU A 350 3.27 1.51 -6.51
CA GLU A 350 4.55 2.21 -6.26
C GLU A 350 5.74 1.26 -6.25
N LEU A 351 5.62 0.12 -5.57
CA LEU A 351 6.68 -0.90 -5.51
C LEU A 351 6.91 -1.55 -6.87
N ASN A 352 5.84 -1.85 -7.62
CA ASN A 352 5.93 -2.41 -8.96
C ASN A 352 6.58 -1.43 -9.93
N VAL A 353 6.24 -0.14 -9.88
CA VAL A 353 6.87 0.91 -10.69
C VAL A 353 8.36 1.01 -10.39
N ARG A 354 8.74 1.00 -9.10
CA ARG A 354 10.16 1.03 -8.70
C ARG A 354 10.92 -0.20 -9.20
N LEU A 355 10.33 -1.39 -9.04
CA LEU A 355 10.90 -2.66 -9.50
C LEU A 355 11.11 -2.65 -11.03
N LEU A 356 10.07 -2.30 -11.79
CA LEU A 356 10.12 -2.22 -13.25
C LEU A 356 11.15 -1.21 -13.72
N SER A 357 11.14 0.01 -13.15
CA SER A 357 12.11 1.05 -13.48
C SER A 357 13.54 0.58 -13.25
N LYS A 358 13.81 -0.12 -12.14
CA LYS A 358 15.13 -0.63 -11.82
C LYS A 358 15.57 -1.72 -12.81
N ARG A 359 14.71 -2.70 -13.08
CA ARG A 359 15.00 -3.77 -14.05
C ARG A 359 15.27 -3.20 -15.44
N LEU A 360 14.43 -2.28 -15.91
CA LEU A 360 14.63 -1.58 -17.18
C LEU A 360 15.95 -0.82 -17.24
N ALA A 361 16.33 -0.12 -16.15
CA ALA A 361 17.60 0.60 -16.08
C ALA A 361 18.82 -0.34 -16.10
N ASP A 362 18.77 -1.42 -15.33
CA ASP A 362 19.83 -2.44 -15.26
C ASP A 362 20.04 -3.12 -16.61
N THR A 363 18.97 -3.59 -17.25
CA THR A 363 19.02 -4.23 -18.57
C THR A 363 19.52 -3.24 -19.63
N ALA A 364 19.07 -1.99 -19.61
CA ALA A 364 19.58 -0.94 -20.50
C ALA A 364 21.08 -0.67 -20.28
N GLN A 365 21.57 -0.70 -19.05
CA GLN A 365 22.99 -0.52 -18.75
C GLN A 365 23.83 -1.70 -19.22
N ARG A 366 23.35 -2.95 -19.03
CA ARG A 366 24.01 -4.16 -19.54
C ARG A 366 24.12 -4.15 -21.06
N LEU A 367 23.02 -3.81 -21.76
CA LEU A 367 23.03 -3.66 -23.22
C LEU A 367 24.02 -2.58 -23.70
N ARG A 368 24.14 -1.45 -22.98
CA ARG A 368 25.13 -0.41 -23.30
C ARG A 368 26.56 -0.90 -23.08
N ALA A 369 26.82 -1.63 -22.01
CA ALA A 369 28.14 -2.17 -21.69
C ALA A 369 28.61 -3.18 -22.76
N LEU A 370 27.74 -4.11 -23.17
CA LEU A 370 28.04 -5.05 -24.26
C LEU A 370 28.37 -4.32 -25.57
N ARG A 371 27.61 -3.26 -25.91
CA ARG A 371 27.91 -2.45 -27.10
C ARG A 371 29.31 -1.82 -27.03
N GLN A 372 29.70 -1.30 -25.87
CA GLN A 372 31.01 -0.68 -25.70
C GLN A 372 32.14 -1.69 -25.80
N GLN A 373 31.98 -2.89 -25.22
CA GLN A 373 32.95 -3.98 -25.34
C GLN A 373 33.19 -4.36 -26.81
N ARG A 374 32.12 -4.49 -27.59
CA ARG A 374 32.19 -4.81 -29.04
C ARG A 374 32.90 -3.75 -29.89
N HIS A 375 32.83 -2.48 -29.50
CA HIS A 375 33.53 -1.39 -30.20
C HIS A 375 35.02 -1.29 -29.81
N GLY A 376 35.45 -1.97 -28.75
CA GLY A 376 36.82 -1.94 -28.23
C GLY A 376 37.70 -3.15 -28.57
N THR A 377 37.14 -4.24 -29.10
CA THR A 377 37.86 -5.50 -29.36
C THR A 377 38.42 -5.59 -30.79
N SER A 378 39.75 -5.67 -30.90
CA SER A 378 40.50 -5.90 -32.14
C SER A 378 40.27 -7.30 -32.73
N ASP A 379 40.27 -7.37 -34.06
CA ASP A 379 39.91 -8.46 -34.97
C ASP A 379 40.42 -9.91 -34.70
N ALA A 380 41.33 -10.14 -33.75
CA ALA A 380 42.08 -11.41 -33.64
C ALA A 380 41.57 -12.40 -32.58
N ARG A 381 40.63 -12.04 -31.69
CA ARG A 381 40.05 -12.94 -30.66
C ARG A 381 38.66 -13.51 -31.02
N ARG A 382 38.17 -13.22 -32.22
CA ARG A 382 36.76 -13.31 -32.63
C ARG A 382 36.12 -14.70 -32.74
N GLN A 383 36.83 -15.83 -32.66
CA GLN A 383 36.19 -17.10 -33.05
C GLN A 383 35.61 -17.92 -31.89
N GLU A 384 36.25 -17.92 -30.71
CA GLU A 384 35.78 -18.70 -29.53
C GLU A 384 35.02 -17.83 -28.50
N GLU A 385 35.34 -16.53 -28.41
CA GLU A 385 34.59 -15.57 -27.58
C GLU A 385 33.20 -15.26 -28.21
N CYS A 386 33.05 -15.39 -29.54
CA CYS A 386 31.81 -15.02 -30.24
C CYS A 386 30.61 -15.92 -29.94
N GLU A 387 30.76 -17.23 -29.71
CA GLU A 387 29.59 -18.08 -29.39
C GLU A 387 29.03 -17.76 -27.99
N GLY A 388 29.89 -17.53 -26.99
CA GLY A 388 29.46 -17.16 -25.64
C GLY A 388 28.86 -15.75 -25.57
N GLU A 389 29.46 -14.79 -26.28
CA GLU A 389 29.00 -13.40 -26.35
C GLU A 389 27.68 -13.25 -27.13
N LEU A 390 27.45 -14.09 -28.16
CA LEU A 390 26.17 -14.16 -28.88
C LEU A 390 25.04 -14.75 -28.01
N ILE A 391 25.34 -15.77 -27.20
CA ILE A 391 24.35 -16.36 -26.26
C ILE A 391 23.96 -15.34 -25.19
N GLU A 392 24.91 -14.54 -24.69
CA GLU A 392 24.65 -13.48 -23.71
C GLU A 392 23.87 -12.31 -24.32
N GLU A 393 24.18 -11.93 -25.57
CA GLU A 393 23.44 -10.92 -26.34
C GLU A 393 21.98 -11.37 -26.58
N ASP A 394 21.77 -12.61 -27.03
CA ASP A 394 20.44 -13.18 -27.26
C ASP A 394 19.62 -13.28 -25.96
N ALA A 395 20.24 -13.69 -24.85
CA ALA A 395 19.58 -13.74 -23.55
C ALA A 395 19.13 -12.34 -23.07
N LEU A 396 19.95 -11.30 -23.28
CA LEU A 396 19.60 -9.93 -22.91
C LEU A 396 18.53 -9.32 -23.83
N ILE A 397 18.47 -9.72 -25.10
CA ILE A 397 17.38 -9.35 -26.00
C ILE A 397 16.07 -9.97 -25.51
N GLU A 398 16.07 -11.26 -25.15
CA GLU A 398 14.88 -11.94 -24.59
C GLU A 398 14.43 -11.28 -23.28
N GLU A 399 15.37 -11.00 -22.36
CA GLU A 399 15.08 -10.29 -21.11
C GLU A 399 14.46 -8.90 -21.36
N ALA A 400 14.98 -8.14 -22.34
CA ALA A 400 14.44 -6.84 -22.68
C ALA A 400 13.03 -6.90 -23.28
N ILE A 401 12.72 -7.95 -24.05
CA ILE A 401 11.40 -8.20 -24.62
C ILE A 401 10.39 -8.56 -23.52
N ASP A 402 10.80 -9.39 -22.58
CA ASP A 402 9.98 -9.79 -21.44
C ASP A 402 9.67 -8.58 -20.56
N LEU A 403 10.68 -7.75 -20.24
CA LEU A 403 10.48 -6.52 -19.45
C LEU A 403 9.56 -5.49 -20.13
N ASP A 404 9.68 -5.35 -21.44
CA ASP A 404 8.79 -4.49 -22.22
C ASP A 404 7.34 -5.04 -22.19
N SER A 405 7.17 -6.35 -22.25
CA SER A 405 5.87 -7.01 -22.12
C SER A 405 5.29 -6.86 -20.71
N ASP A 406 6.12 -6.98 -19.67
CA ASP A 406 5.73 -6.75 -18.27
C ASP A 406 5.29 -5.30 -18.04
N ALA A 407 6.00 -4.33 -18.61
CA ALA A 407 5.61 -2.91 -18.54
C ALA A 407 4.26 -2.65 -19.23
N VAL A 408 4.02 -3.26 -20.39
CA VAL A 408 2.71 -3.19 -21.08
C VAL A 408 1.62 -3.80 -20.21
N ALA A 409 1.87 -4.99 -19.65
CA ALA A 409 0.91 -5.68 -18.79
C ALA A 409 0.57 -4.82 -17.57
N PHE A 410 1.59 -4.27 -16.90
CA PHE A 410 1.44 -3.35 -15.78
C PHE A 410 0.53 -2.18 -16.13
N VAL A 411 0.80 -1.48 -17.23
CA VAL A 411 0.00 -0.31 -17.64
C VAL A 411 -1.43 -0.72 -18.03
N ALA A 412 -1.61 -1.87 -18.67
CA ALA A 412 -2.91 -2.28 -19.22
C ALA A 412 -3.86 -2.88 -18.16
N SER A 413 -3.34 -3.59 -17.16
CA SER A 413 -4.12 -4.32 -16.16
C SER A 413 -4.05 -3.74 -14.75
N GLU A 414 -2.92 -3.14 -14.38
CA GLU A 414 -2.69 -2.66 -13.00
C GLU A 414 -2.94 -1.15 -12.89
N TRP A 415 -2.53 -0.40 -13.92
CA TRP A 415 -2.64 1.05 -13.93
C TRP A 415 -3.94 1.53 -14.58
N ARG A 416 -5.08 1.35 -13.90
CA ARG A 416 -6.37 1.92 -14.30
C ARG A 416 -6.99 2.77 -13.20
N THR A 417 -7.76 3.78 -13.59
CA THR A 417 -8.51 4.65 -12.67
C THR A 417 -9.91 4.10 -12.34
N ASP A 418 -10.32 2.98 -12.95
CA ASP A 418 -11.63 2.34 -12.79
C ASP A 418 -11.43 0.93 -12.20
N ILE A 419 -10.79 0.89 -11.03
CA ILE A 419 -10.43 -0.36 -10.35
C ILE A 419 -11.46 -0.72 -9.27
N THR A 420 -12.20 0.28 -8.80
CA THR A 420 -13.21 0.09 -7.76
C THR A 420 -14.60 0.18 -8.36
N LYS A 421 -15.54 -0.60 -7.81
CA LYS A 421 -16.96 -0.51 -8.16
C LYS A 421 -17.65 0.63 -7.40
N HIS A 422 -16.90 1.43 -6.64
CA HIS A 422 -17.42 2.37 -5.65
C HIS A 422 -16.72 3.73 -5.73
N ARG A 423 -17.47 4.72 -6.20
CA ARG A 423 -17.02 6.10 -6.41
C ARG A 423 -16.13 6.71 -5.32
N GLN A 424 -16.37 6.42 -4.03
CA GLN A 424 -15.55 6.97 -2.95
C GLN A 424 -14.14 6.39 -2.91
N ALA A 425 -14.00 5.09 -3.18
CA ALA A 425 -12.70 4.45 -3.26
C ALA A 425 -11.93 4.91 -4.50
N ASP A 426 -12.62 5.13 -5.64
CA ASP A 426 -12.01 5.74 -6.84
C ASP A 426 -11.48 7.16 -6.58
N LEU A 427 -12.24 7.99 -5.84
CA LEU A 427 -11.81 9.35 -5.50
C LEU A 427 -10.55 9.33 -4.64
N LEU A 428 -10.53 8.49 -3.60
CA LEU A 428 -9.36 8.36 -2.74
C LEU A 428 -8.14 7.86 -3.53
N LEU A 429 -8.33 6.85 -4.38
CA LEU A 429 -7.29 6.31 -5.26
C LEU A 429 -6.71 7.42 -6.14
N ALA A 430 -7.56 8.19 -6.82
CA ALA A 430 -7.14 9.27 -7.70
C ALA A 430 -6.37 10.36 -6.95
N TRP A 431 -6.81 10.76 -5.76
CA TRP A 431 -6.08 11.74 -4.94
C TRP A 431 -4.74 11.21 -4.47
N MET A 432 -4.65 9.93 -4.09
CA MET A 432 -3.38 9.31 -3.70
C MET A 432 -2.41 9.17 -4.86
N GLN A 433 -2.91 8.88 -6.07
CA GLN A 433 -2.09 8.83 -7.30
C GLN A 433 -1.51 10.21 -7.64
N ASP A 434 -2.34 11.26 -7.55
CA ASP A 434 -1.93 12.65 -7.83
C ASP A 434 -0.87 13.13 -6.82
N VAL A 435 -1.14 13.00 -5.52
CA VAL A 435 -0.22 13.46 -4.47
C VAL A 435 1.06 12.61 -4.41
N GLY A 436 0.96 11.30 -4.62
CA GLY A 436 2.12 10.40 -4.67
C GLY A 436 2.98 10.54 -5.93
N GLY A 437 2.53 11.32 -6.92
CA GLY A 437 3.24 11.50 -8.19
C GLY A 437 3.39 10.21 -8.99
N LEU A 438 2.54 9.21 -8.73
CA LEU A 438 2.66 7.87 -9.32
C LEU A 438 2.52 7.94 -10.85
N ASP A 439 1.68 8.84 -11.37
CA ASP A 439 1.55 9.17 -12.79
C ASP A 439 2.89 9.51 -13.46
N HIS A 440 3.80 10.17 -12.73
CA HIS A 440 5.14 10.50 -13.24
C HIS A 440 6.03 9.27 -13.27
N GLY A 441 5.99 8.44 -12.23
CA GLY A 441 6.73 7.18 -12.16
C GLY A 441 6.32 6.22 -13.28
N VAL A 442 5.02 6.07 -13.53
CA VAL A 442 4.51 5.23 -14.62
C VAL A 442 4.94 5.76 -15.98
N ARG A 443 4.85 7.08 -16.22
CA ARG A 443 5.36 7.71 -17.44
C ARG A 443 6.85 7.46 -17.64
N GLN A 444 7.64 7.50 -16.57
CA GLN A 444 9.06 7.20 -16.64
C GLN A 444 9.33 5.74 -17.02
N VAL A 445 8.61 4.78 -16.43
CA VAL A 445 8.72 3.34 -16.78
C VAL A 445 8.37 3.12 -18.25
N ILE A 446 7.30 3.74 -18.72
CA ILE A 446 6.88 3.69 -20.13
C ILE A 446 8.01 4.20 -21.05
N GLU A 447 8.59 5.35 -20.74
CA GLU A 447 9.64 5.95 -21.56
C GLU A 447 10.92 5.11 -21.53
N GLN A 448 11.29 4.56 -20.37
CA GLN A 448 12.42 3.64 -20.24
C GLN A 448 12.21 2.36 -21.07
N ALA A 449 11.02 1.77 -21.02
CA ALA A 449 10.66 0.59 -21.82
C ALA A 449 10.72 0.90 -23.32
N ARG A 450 10.21 2.06 -23.73
CA ARG A 450 10.29 2.53 -25.11
C ARG A 450 11.74 2.67 -25.59
N LEU A 451 12.59 3.37 -24.82
CA LEU A 451 13.99 3.56 -25.16
C LEU A 451 14.75 2.22 -25.22
N LEU A 452 14.45 1.29 -24.30
CA LEU A 452 15.00 -0.05 -24.31
C LEU A 452 14.61 -0.79 -25.60
N ARG A 453 13.32 -0.75 -25.97
CA ARG A 453 12.81 -1.34 -27.22
C ARG A 453 13.47 -0.77 -28.46
N GLU A 454 13.54 0.56 -28.58
CA GLU A 454 14.22 1.23 -29.70
C GLU A 454 15.69 0.79 -29.77
N SER A 455 16.34 0.67 -28.60
CA SER A 455 17.72 0.17 -28.55
C SER A 455 17.83 -1.27 -29.06
N VAL A 456 16.92 -2.17 -28.68
CA VAL A 456 16.92 -3.57 -29.13
C VAL A 456 16.62 -3.66 -30.62
N GLN A 457 15.68 -2.87 -31.15
CA GLN A 457 15.39 -2.79 -32.59
C GLN A 457 16.64 -2.45 -33.40
N THR A 458 17.36 -1.40 -33.02
CA THR A 458 18.59 -1.02 -33.73
C THR A 458 19.67 -2.10 -33.69
N LEU A 459 19.67 -2.94 -32.66
CA LEU A 459 20.63 -4.03 -32.51
C LEU A 459 20.24 -5.22 -33.38
N ILE A 460 18.96 -5.60 -33.39
CA ILE A 460 18.40 -6.64 -34.27
C ILE A 460 18.58 -6.25 -35.74
N GLU A 461 18.28 -5.01 -36.13
CA GLU A 461 18.49 -4.54 -37.52
C GLU A 461 19.96 -4.59 -37.95
N ARG A 462 20.89 -4.37 -37.02
CA ARG A 462 22.33 -4.49 -37.30
C ARG A 462 22.75 -5.94 -37.39
N GLN A 463 22.27 -6.82 -36.52
CA GLN A 463 22.48 -8.26 -36.61
C GLN A 463 21.90 -8.80 -37.92
N GLU A 464 20.73 -8.36 -38.36
CA GLU A 464 20.11 -8.76 -39.62
C GLU A 464 21.04 -8.44 -40.81
N ARG A 465 21.66 -7.25 -40.84
CA ARG A 465 22.61 -6.88 -41.91
C ARG A 465 23.90 -7.70 -41.89
N VAL A 466 24.29 -8.26 -40.74
CA VAL A 466 25.48 -9.13 -40.60
C VAL A 466 25.11 -10.58 -40.91
N ALA A 467 24.01 -11.10 -40.35
CA ALA A 467 23.49 -12.44 -40.59
C ALA A 467 23.01 -12.64 -42.04
N ASP A 468 22.50 -11.59 -42.70
CA ASP A 468 22.18 -11.63 -44.13
C ASP A 468 23.42 -11.80 -45.02
N ARG A 469 24.61 -11.44 -44.51
CA ARG A 469 25.89 -11.71 -45.16
C ARG A 469 26.40 -13.13 -44.86
N GLU A 470 25.94 -13.77 -43.80
CA GLU A 470 26.43 -15.06 -43.30
C GLU A 470 25.42 -16.23 -43.50
N ARG A 471 24.22 -15.97 -44.04
CA ARG A 471 23.05 -16.88 -44.14
C ARG A 471 23.37 -18.36 -44.38
N GLN A 472 23.43 -19.16 -43.31
CA GLN A 472 22.66 -20.42 -43.29
C GLN A 472 22.33 -21.09 -41.95
N GLU A 473 22.73 -20.59 -40.76
CA GLU A 473 22.47 -21.38 -39.52
C GLU A 473 21.66 -20.70 -38.38
N SER A 474 21.55 -19.37 -38.29
CA SER A 474 20.96 -18.70 -37.09
C SER A 474 19.54 -18.13 -37.27
N ALA A 475 18.65 -18.82 -38.00
CA ALA A 475 17.35 -18.26 -38.40
C ALA A 475 16.25 -18.28 -37.30
N HIS A 476 16.41 -19.05 -36.23
CA HIS A 476 15.26 -19.43 -35.38
C HIS A 476 14.98 -18.47 -34.21
N VAL A 477 16.00 -17.77 -33.68
CA VAL A 477 15.83 -16.78 -32.60
C VAL A 477 15.45 -15.42 -33.17
N LEU A 478 16.04 -15.05 -34.31
CA LEU A 478 15.78 -13.81 -35.07
C LEU A 478 14.32 -13.70 -35.54
N GLU A 479 13.72 -14.78 -36.04
CA GLU A 479 12.30 -14.80 -36.44
C GLU A 479 11.37 -14.58 -35.25
N ARG A 480 11.76 -15.05 -34.06
CA ARG A 480 10.97 -14.94 -32.83
C ARG A 480 11.07 -13.54 -32.21
N ALA A 481 12.28 -12.99 -32.13
CA ALA A 481 12.50 -11.65 -31.59
C ALA A 481 11.86 -10.56 -32.47
N VAL A 482 12.01 -10.64 -33.80
CA VAL A 482 11.36 -9.71 -34.75
C VAL A 482 9.84 -9.90 -34.75
N GLY A 483 9.36 -11.15 -34.70
CA GLY A 483 7.94 -11.46 -34.61
C GLY A 483 7.30 -10.91 -33.33
N ILE A 484 7.99 -11.00 -32.19
CA ILE A 484 7.50 -10.49 -30.90
C ILE A 484 7.66 -8.96 -30.84
N LEU A 485 8.77 -8.36 -31.29
CA LEU A 485 8.94 -6.89 -31.27
C LEU A 485 8.01 -6.15 -32.23
N ALA A 486 7.76 -6.68 -33.43
CA ALA A 486 6.79 -6.08 -34.36
C ALA A 486 5.35 -6.24 -33.84
N PHE A 487 5.09 -7.31 -33.10
CA PHE A 487 3.76 -7.62 -32.55
C PHE A 487 3.47 -6.94 -31.22
N VAL A 488 4.48 -6.71 -30.36
CA VAL A 488 4.42 -5.96 -29.08
C VAL A 488 4.64 -4.45 -29.32
N GLY A 489 5.30 -4.08 -30.42
CA GLY A 489 5.47 -2.72 -30.92
C GLY A 489 4.15 -1.98 -31.17
N LEU A 490 3.15 -2.68 -31.69
CA LEU A 490 1.81 -2.16 -31.97
C LEU A 490 0.95 -1.91 -30.71
N PRO A 491 0.85 -2.83 -29.71
CA PRO A 491 0.02 -2.59 -28.54
C PRO A 491 0.54 -1.50 -27.62
N LEU A 492 1.85 -1.33 -27.35
CA LEU A 492 2.28 -0.22 -26.48
C LEU A 492 2.07 1.14 -27.16
N SER A 493 2.41 1.28 -28.44
CA SER A 493 2.20 2.55 -29.16
C SER A 493 0.72 2.90 -29.28
N VAL A 494 -0.15 1.92 -29.55
CA VAL A 494 -1.61 2.13 -29.57
C VAL A 494 -2.18 2.35 -28.16
N VAL A 495 -1.71 1.63 -27.14
CA VAL A 495 -2.10 1.86 -25.74
C VAL A 495 -1.68 3.26 -25.29
N LEU A 496 -0.49 3.73 -25.66
CA LEU A 496 0.01 5.08 -25.36
C LEU A 496 -0.75 6.16 -26.13
N GLU A 497 -1.07 5.94 -27.40
CA GLU A 497 -1.85 6.87 -28.21
C GLU A 497 -3.30 6.94 -27.72
N VAL A 498 -3.88 5.83 -27.28
CA VAL A 498 -5.19 5.81 -26.62
C VAL A 498 -5.11 6.46 -25.24
N TRP A 499 -4.06 6.19 -24.45
CA TRP A 499 -3.86 6.77 -23.12
C TRP A 499 -3.71 8.30 -23.19
N SER A 500 -2.85 8.81 -24.08
CA SER A 500 -2.68 10.24 -24.34
C SER A 500 -3.99 10.90 -24.78
N ASN A 501 -4.71 10.28 -25.72
CA ASN A 501 -5.97 10.83 -26.22
C ASN A 501 -7.13 10.75 -25.20
N LEU A 502 -7.09 9.80 -24.26
CA LEU A 502 -8.10 9.67 -23.21
C LEU A 502 -7.87 10.66 -22.06
N TYR A 503 -6.62 11.02 -21.77
CA TYR A 503 -6.25 11.97 -20.72
C TYR A 503 -6.37 13.44 -21.19
N ASP A 504 -6.03 13.73 -22.45
CA ASP A 504 -6.21 15.07 -23.05
C ASP A 504 -7.67 15.35 -23.47
N GLY A 505 -8.50 14.32 -23.56
CA GLY A 505 -9.91 14.41 -23.89
C GLY A 505 -10.78 14.67 -22.65
N GLY A 506 -11.02 15.95 -22.32
CA GLY A 506 -12.03 16.35 -21.33
C GLY A 506 -13.43 15.71 -21.57
N PRO A 507 -14.44 15.96 -20.70
CA PRO A 507 -15.51 15.03 -20.26
C PRO A 507 -16.43 14.33 -21.29
N ARG A 508 -16.17 14.41 -22.60
CA ARG A 508 -17.04 13.98 -23.69
C ARG A 508 -16.75 12.59 -24.26
N LEU A 509 -15.71 11.88 -23.81
CA LEU A 509 -15.41 10.52 -24.28
C LEU A 509 -15.77 9.39 -23.28
N HIS A 510 -16.35 9.71 -22.12
CA HIS A 510 -16.89 8.73 -21.14
C HIS A 510 -18.16 7.97 -21.61
N GLY A 511 -18.41 7.90 -22.91
CA GLY A 511 -19.59 7.26 -23.49
C GLY A 511 -19.31 5.84 -24.00
N VAL A 512 -20.40 5.13 -24.32
CA VAL A 512 -20.47 3.78 -24.91
C VAL A 512 -19.45 3.55 -26.05
N PHE A 513 -19.10 4.58 -26.80
CA PHE A 513 -18.10 4.51 -27.88
C PHE A 513 -16.66 4.24 -27.39
N GLY A 514 -16.24 4.79 -26.25
CA GLY A 514 -14.94 4.48 -25.66
C GLY A 514 -14.87 3.05 -25.13
N CYS A 515 -15.96 2.57 -24.50
CA CYS A 515 -16.07 1.19 -24.05
C CYS A 515 -16.08 0.19 -25.21
N VAL A 516 -16.78 0.47 -26.32
CA VAL A 516 -16.83 -0.42 -27.48
C VAL A 516 -15.48 -0.50 -28.21
N ALA A 517 -14.76 0.61 -28.32
CA ALA A 517 -13.41 0.62 -28.89
C ALA A 517 -12.41 -0.14 -28.00
N GLY A 518 -12.46 0.06 -26.68
CA GLY A 518 -11.63 -0.67 -25.72
C GLY A 518 -11.94 -2.17 -25.69
N LEU A 519 -13.22 -2.56 -25.74
CA LEU A 519 -13.64 -3.96 -25.77
C LEU A 519 -13.24 -4.66 -27.07
N GLY A 520 -13.36 -3.98 -28.22
CA GLY A 520 -12.94 -4.52 -29.52
C GLY A 520 -11.43 -4.80 -29.58
N MET A 521 -10.63 -3.91 -29.00
CA MET A 521 -9.18 -4.07 -28.87
C MET A 521 -8.80 -5.20 -27.90
N PHE A 522 -9.51 -5.36 -26.79
CA PHE A 522 -9.28 -6.43 -25.83
C PHE A 522 -9.60 -7.82 -26.40
N VAL A 523 -10.69 -7.92 -27.17
CA VAL A 523 -11.05 -9.16 -27.89
C VAL A 523 -9.99 -9.49 -28.96
N ALA A 524 -9.47 -8.48 -29.68
CA ALA A 524 -8.39 -8.70 -30.62
C ALA A 524 -7.12 -9.21 -29.92
N ALA A 525 -6.73 -8.63 -28.78
CA ALA A 525 -5.58 -9.09 -28.00
C ALA A 525 -5.74 -10.53 -27.50
N LEU A 526 -6.92 -10.90 -26.98
CA LEU A 526 -7.24 -12.26 -26.53
C LEU A 526 -7.23 -13.30 -27.66
N VAL A 527 -7.74 -12.94 -28.83
CA VAL A 527 -7.71 -13.83 -30.02
C VAL A 527 -6.28 -14.09 -30.46
N VAL A 528 -5.40 -13.09 -30.38
CA VAL A 528 -3.99 -13.29 -30.76
C VAL A 528 -3.21 -14.05 -29.68
N ALA A 529 -3.43 -13.78 -28.40
CA ALA A 529 -2.83 -14.57 -27.31
C ALA A 529 -3.23 -16.06 -27.41
N ARG A 530 -4.49 -16.35 -27.76
CA ARG A 530 -4.98 -17.71 -28.02
C ARG A 530 -4.35 -18.33 -29.28
N GLY A 531 -4.11 -17.54 -30.33
CA GLY A 531 -3.37 -17.96 -31.52
C GLY A 531 -1.94 -18.37 -31.20
N LEU A 532 -1.25 -17.60 -30.35
CA LEU A 532 0.11 -17.87 -29.86
C LEU A 532 0.18 -19.16 -29.02
N TYR A 533 -0.76 -19.36 -28.10
CA TYR A 533 -0.84 -20.59 -27.30
C TYR A 533 -1.02 -21.84 -28.16
N LEU A 534 -1.87 -21.76 -29.21
CA LEU A 534 -2.10 -22.86 -30.15
C LEU A 534 -0.94 -23.09 -31.12
N TRP A 535 -0.15 -22.06 -31.43
CA TRP A 535 1.02 -22.18 -32.31
C TRP A 535 2.24 -22.77 -31.59
N LEU A 536 2.38 -22.49 -30.28
CA LEU A 536 3.47 -22.99 -29.44
C LEU A 536 3.21 -24.41 -28.88
N GLY A 537 1.95 -24.80 -28.67
CA GLY A 537 1.57 -26.08 -28.06
C GLY A 537 1.95 -27.39 -28.79
N PRO A 538 1.94 -27.48 -30.14
CA PRO A 538 2.19 -28.77 -30.81
C PRO A 538 3.67 -29.16 -30.99
N ARG A 539 4.62 -28.21 -30.90
CA ARG A 539 6.03 -28.47 -31.23
C ARG A 539 6.87 -29.04 -30.07
N ALA A 540 6.37 -28.97 -28.84
CA ALA A 540 7.05 -29.54 -27.67
C ALA A 540 7.02 -31.08 -27.61
N ARG A 541 6.11 -31.76 -28.32
CA ARG A 541 6.00 -33.24 -28.30
C ARG A 541 6.83 -33.97 -29.36
N SER A 542 7.44 -33.27 -30.32
CA SER A 542 8.27 -33.92 -31.36
C SER A 542 9.75 -34.03 -31.00
N SER A 543 10.24 -33.32 -29.98
CA SER A 543 11.65 -33.39 -29.54
C SER A 543 11.97 -34.63 -28.71
N GLU A 544 11.01 -35.19 -27.97
CA GLU A 544 11.21 -36.40 -27.14
C GLU A 544 11.45 -37.69 -27.96
N ARG A 545 11.04 -37.75 -29.23
CA ARG A 545 11.24 -38.96 -30.07
C ARG A 545 12.56 -39.00 -30.84
N ARG A 546 13.32 -37.89 -30.93
CA ARG A 546 14.61 -37.85 -31.65
C ARG A 546 15.83 -38.13 -30.76
N GLY A 547 15.72 -37.99 -29.43
CA GLY A 547 16.82 -38.26 -28.49
C GLY A 547 17.19 -39.74 -28.33
N ARG A 548 16.24 -40.68 -28.50
CA ARG A 548 16.48 -42.12 -28.25
C ARG A 548 17.18 -42.91 -29.37
N ARG A 549 17.63 -42.28 -30.44
CA ARG A 549 18.25 -42.98 -31.60
C ARG A 549 19.73 -42.66 -31.82
N ARG A 550 20.36 -41.86 -30.97
CA ARG A 550 21.80 -41.50 -31.06
C ARG A 550 22.70 -42.11 -29.98
N GLU A 551 22.15 -42.91 -29.08
CA GLU A 551 22.94 -43.75 -28.17
C GLU A 551 22.75 -45.23 -28.53
N ARG A 552 23.51 -45.68 -29.53
CA ARG A 552 23.92 -47.07 -29.72
C ARG A 552 25.33 -47.10 -30.27
#